data_AF-A0A367LX78-F1
#
_entry.id   AF-A0A367LX78-F1
#
_cell.length_a   1.000
_cell.length_b   1.000
_cell.length_c   1.000
_cell.angle_alpha   90.00
_cell.angle_beta   90.00
_cell.angle_gamma   90.00
#
_symmetry.space_group_name_H-M   'P 1'
#
loop_
_entity.id
_entity.type
_entity.pdbx_description
1 polymer ?
#
loop_
_entity_poly.entity_id
_entity_poly.type
_entity_poly.pdbx_seq_one_letter_code
_entity_poly.pdbx_strand_id
1 'polypeptide(L)'
;LPLLAGADLIRREADGWRSQVRVSSLGEQLFVHSAFPTLAADAVFFGPDTYRFDRLIRSHLASSDPARIRRAADIGCGAGPGAIRIAMACPDAEVHGLDINPAALDLARVNAALAG
;
A
#
# COMPACT_ATOMS: atom_id res chain seq x y z
N LEU A 1 14.10 -10.26 14.78
CA LEU A 1 14.71 -8.95 15.12
C LEU A 1 15.79 -8.53 14.12
N PRO A 2 16.78 -9.35 13.72
CA PRO A 2 17.86 -8.91 12.82
C PRO A 2 17.38 -8.34 11.48
N LEU A 3 16.36 -8.96 10.87
CA LEU A 3 15.79 -8.49 9.60
C LEU A 3 15.19 -7.08 9.72
N LEU A 4 14.32 -6.86 10.72
CA LEU A 4 13.70 -5.56 10.93
C LEU A 4 14.72 -4.50 11.40
N ALA A 5 15.70 -4.89 12.20
CA ALA A 5 16.78 -4.00 12.62
C ALA A 5 17.65 -3.57 11.43
N GLY A 6 18.01 -4.51 10.56
CA GLY A 6 18.81 -4.24 9.36
C GLY A 6 18.09 -3.38 8.32
N ALA A 7 16.76 -3.27 8.41
CA ALA A 7 15.93 -2.40 7.58
C ALA A 7 15.47 -1.12 8.29
N ASP A 8 15.97 -0.84 9.50
CA ASP A 8 15.55 0.29 10.36
C ASP A 8 14.02 0.34 10.64
N LEU A 9 13.38 -0.84 10.69
CA LEU A 9 11.94 -0.98 10.91
C LEU A 9 11.57 -1.30 12.36
N ILE A 10 12.54 -1.28 13.28
CA ILE A 10 12.29 -1.37 14.73
C ILE A 10 13.08 -0.32 15.48
N ARG A 11 12.45 0.26 16.51
CA ARG A 11 13.06 1.22 17.42
C ARG A 11 13.19 0.61 18.81
N ARG A 12 14.33 0.82 19.47
CA ARG A 12 14.50 0.46 20.88
C ARG A 12 13.72 1.43 21.77
N GLU A 13 12.95 0.89 22.71
CA GLU A 13 12.28 1.65 23.78
C GLU A 13 12.75 1.13 25.15
N ALA A 14 12.31 1.77 26.24
CA ALA A 14 12.74 1.45 27.61
C ALA A 14 12.51 -0.04 27.96
N ASP A 15 11.32 -0.56 27.61
CA ASP A 15 10.89 -1.91 28.00
C ASP A 15 10.89 -2.91 26.83
N GLY A 16 11.46 -2.56 25.67
CA GLY A 16 11.47 -3.48 24.53
C GLY A 16 11.78 -2.84 23.18
N TRP A 17 11.12 -3.35 22.14
CA TRP A 17 11.25 -2.89 20.76
C TRP A 17 9.88 -2.54 20.21
N ARG A 18 9.80 -1.42 19.48
CA ARG A 18 8.60 -0.97 18.79
C ARG A 18 8.80 -1.10 17.28
N SER A 19 7.85 -1.73 16.59
CA SER A 19 7.82 -1.74 15.13
C SER A 19 7.55 -0.34 14.57
N GLN A 20 8.28 0.06 13.54
CA GLN A 20 8.03 1.30 12.80
C GLN A 20 6.99 1.13 11.68
N VAL A 21 6.52 -0.11 11.46
CA VAL A 21 5.44 -0.45 10.52
C VAL A 21 4.32 -1.23 11.19
N ARG A 22 3.14 -1.19 10.56
CA ARG A 22 1.98 -2.05 10.84
C ARG A 22 1.55 -2.75 9.57
N VAL A 23 0.81 -3.84 9.75
CA VAL A 23 0.20 -4.58 8.65
C VAL A 23 -1.32 -4.53 8.83
N SER A 24 -2.02 -4.11 7.79
CA SER A 24 -3.49 -4.14 7.72
C SER A 24 -3.93 -5.01 6.55
N SER A 25 -5.10 -5.65 6.70
CA SER A 25 -5.70 -6.41 5.61
C SER A 25 -6.71 -5.57 4.82
N LEU A 26 -6.83 -5.89 3.53
CA LEU A 26 -7.87 -5.40 2.62
C LEU A 26 -8.32 -6.57 1.74
N GLY A 27 -9.39 -7.24 2.17
CA GLY A 27 -9.72 -8.56 1.65
C GLY A 27 -8.66 -9.57 2.09
N GLU A 28 -8.17 -10.38 1.15
CA GLU A 28 -7.12 -11.38 1.40
C GLU A 28 -5.70 -10.80 1.37
N GLN A 29 -5.56 -9.55 0.90
CA GLN A 29 -4.25 -8.93 0.73
C GLN A 29 -3.80 -8.21 2.00
N LEU A 30 -2.50 -8.30 2.29
CA LEU A 30 -1.85 -7.63 3.41
C LEU A 30 -1.05 -6.42 2.91
N PHE A 31 -1.15 -5.31 3.63
CA PHE A 31 -0.46 -4.07 3.33
C PHE A 31 0.35 -3.58 4.52
N VAL A 32 1.66 -3.42 4.30
CA VAL A 32 2.59 -2.76 5.22
C VAL A 32 2.46 -1.25 5.07
N HIS A 33 2.34 -0.55 6.20
CA HIS A 33 2.22 0.90 6.25
C HIS A 33 2.81 1.45 7.57
N SER A 34 2.84 2.77 7.77
CA SER A 34 3.49 3.37 8.94
C SER A 34 2.83 2.98 10.28
N ALA A 35 3.66 2.83 11.32
CA ALA A 35 3.22 2.56 12.68
C ALA A 35 2.38 3.69 13.31
N PHE A 36 1.72 3.38 14.43
CA PHE A 36 1.07 4.37 15.28
C PHE A 36 2.07 4.98 16.26
N PRO A 37 1.93 6.26 16.63
CA PRO A 37 1.08 7.28 16.00
C PRO A 37 1.72 7.81 14.70
N THR A 38 0.88 8.19 13.72
CA THR A 38 1.34 8.74 12.42
C THR A 38 1.66 10.23 12.55
N LEU A 39 2.69 10.55 13.34
CA LEU A 39 3.12 11.93 13.61
C LEU A 39 4.17 12.45 12.64
N ALA A 40 4.85 11.56 11.93
CA ALA A 40 5.86 11.94 10.96
C ALA A 40 5.21 12.57 9.71
N ALA A 41 5.85 13.58 9.14
CA ALA A 41 5.32 14.29 7.97
C ALA A 41 5.20 13.39 6.73
N ASP A 42 6.02 12.34 6.68
CA ASP A 42 6.08 11.31 5.63
C ASP A 42 5.35 10.02 6.03
N ALA A 43 4.54 10.03 7.10
CA ALA A 43 3.80 8.85 7.52
C ALA A 43 2.82 8.38 6.44
N VAL A 44 2.94 7.11 6.04
CA VAL A 44 2.10 6.47 5.03
C VAL A 44 0.86 5.91 5.72
N PHE A 45 -0.27 6.57 5.48
CA PHE A 45 -1.53 6.22 6.12
C PHE A 45 -2.20 5.02 5.43
N PHE A 46 -2.82 4.18 6.24
CA PHE A 46 -3.72 3.12 5.79
C PHE A 46 -4.91 3.10 6.73
N GLY A 47 -6.10 3.35 6.21
CA GLY A 47 -7.27 3.56 7.05
C GLY A 47 -8.56 3.76 6.24
N PRO A 48 -9.59 4.41 6.81
CA PRO A 48 -10.92 4.48 6.22
C PRO A 48 -10.97 4.91 4.75
N ASP A 49 -10.11 5.85 4.35
CA ASP A 49 -10.06 6.35 2.97
C ASP A 49 -9.51 5.31 2.00
N THR A 50 -8.56 4.47 2.43
CA THR A 50 -8.08 3.33 1.65
C THR A 50 -9.21 2.35 1.33
N TYR A 51 -10.03 2.00 2.33
CA TYR A 51 -11.17 1.09 2.14
C TYR A 51 -12.23 1.69 1.23
N ARG A 52 -12.50 2.99 1.35
CA ARG A 52 -13.43 3.72 0.47
C ARG A 52 -12.93 3.75 -0.97
N PHE A 53 -11.63 3.97 -1.16
CA PHE A 53 -11.03 4.02 -2.48
C PHE A 53 -11.00 2.63 -3.16
N ASP A 54 -10.64 1.56 -2.43
CA ASP A 54 -10.74 0.18 -2.93
C ASP A 54 -12.17 -0.14 -3.38
N ARG A 55 -13.18 0.24 -2.58
CA ARG A 55 -14.58 0.04 -2.93
C ARG A 55 -14.97 0.80 -4.20
N LEU A 56 -14.52 2.04 -4.36
CA LEU A 56 -14.76 2.83 -5.57
C LEU A 56 -14.15 2.15 -6.81
N ILE A 57 -12.89 1.73 -6.72
CA ILE A 57 -12.21 1.03 -7.82
C ILE A 57 -12.96 -0.23 -8.21
N ARG A 58 -13.31 -1.10 -7.23
CA ARG A 58 -14.08 -2.32 -7.49
C ARG A 58 -15.43 -2.02 -8.16
N SER A 59 -16.15 -1.01 -7.69
CA SER A 59 -17.44 -0.62 -8.27
C SER A 59 -17.29 -0.11 -9.71
N HIS A 60 -16.22 0.61 -10.00
CA HIS A 60 -15.93 1.09 -11.35
C HIS A 60 -15.58 -0.07 -12.30
N LEU A 61 -14.69 -0.97 -11.86
CA LEU A 61 -14.27 -2.12 -12.65
C LEU A 61 -15.42 -3.12 -12.89
N ALA A 62 -16.32 -3.29 -11.92
CA ALA A 62 -17.50 -4.15 -12.08
C ALA A 62 -18.53 -3.61 -13.09
N SER A 63 -18.54 -2.30 -13.35
CA SER A 63 -19.41 -1.66 -14.35
C SER A 63 -18.70 -1.37 -15.68
N SER A 64 -17.42 -1.73 -15.79
CA SER A 64 -16.57 -1.54 -16.97
C SER A 64 -16.16 -2.89 -17.55
N ASP A 65 -15.46 -2.88 -18.69
CA ASP A 65 -14.78 -4.06 -19.24
C ASP A 65 -13.28 -3.99 -18.88
N PRO A 66 -12.80 -4.71 -17.84
CA PRO A 66 -11.42 -4.65 -17.39
C PRO A 66 -10.41 -5.01 -18.49
N ALA A 67 -10.79 -5.86 -19.45
CA ALA A 67 -9.91 -6.26 -20.56
C ALA A 67 -9.56 -5.09 -21.50
N ARG A 68 -10.32 -4.00 -21.45
CA ARG A 68 -10.04 -2.79 -22.24
C ARG A 68 -9.08 -1.83 -21.55
N ILE A 69 -8.82 -2.01 -20.26
CA ILE A 69 -7.89 -1.17 -19.51
C ILE A 69 -6.48 -1.66 -19.81
N ARG A 70 -5.75 -0.87 -20.62
CA ARG A 70 -4.35 -1.18 -20.97
C ARG A 70 -3.33 -0.47 -20.09
N ARG A 71 -3.71 0.68 -19.53
CA ARG A 71 -2.85 1.53 -18.71
C ARG A 71 -3.67 2.19 -17.61
N ALA A 72 -3.14 2.22 -16.40
CA ALA A 72 -3.73 2.92 -15.27
C ALA A 72 -2.65 3.63 -14.45
N ALA A 73 -3.02 4.76 -13.83
CA ALA A 73 -2.16 5.48 -12.92
C ALA A 73 -2.93 5.79 -11.63
N ASP A 74 -2.35 5.41 -10.49
CA ASP A 74 -2.83 5.75 -9.15
C ASP A 74 -1.95 6.89 -8.60
N ILE A 75 -2.52 8.10 -8.54
CA ILE A 75 -1.79 9.32 -8.17
C ILE A 75 -1.98 9.59 -6.68
N GLY A 76 -0.88 9.68 -5.93
CA GLY A 76 -0.90 9.67 -4.47
C GLY A 76 -1.16 8.27 -3.94
N CYS A 77 -0.48 7.26 -4.50
CA CYS A 77 -0.80 5.86 -4.26
C CYS A 77 -0.57 5.40 -2.82
N GLY A 78 0.15 6.18 -2.00
CA GLY A 78 0.48 5.81 -0.63
C GLY A 78 1.16 4.44 -0.59
N ALA A 79 0.66 3.53 0.24
CA ALA A 79 1.15 2.16 0.34
C ALA A 79 0.78 1.24 -0.85
N GLY A 80 0.20 1.79 -1.93
CA GLY A 80 -0.15 1.09 -3.17
C GLY A 80 -1.49 0.33 -3.25
N PRO A 81 -2.46 0.39 -2.31
CA PRO A 81 -3.64 -0.47 -2.35
C PRO A 81 -4.53 -0.26 -3.58
N GLY A 82 -4.62 0.97 -4.11
CA GLY A 82 -5.37 1.28 -5.32
C GLY A 82 -4.73 0.67 -6.56
N ALA A 83 -3.46 1.00 -6.81
CA ALA A 83 -2.66 0.42 -7.89
C ALA A 83 -2.69 -1.12 -7.88
N ILE A 84 -2.47 -1.74 -6.71
CA ILE A 84 -2.48 -3.20 -6.57
C ILE A 84 -3.87 -3.78 -6.86
N ARG A 85 -4.95 -3.15 -6.37
CA ARG A 85 -6.32 -3.57 -6.72
C ARG A 85 -6.55 -3.55 -8.23
N ILE A 86 -6.11 -2.50 -8.92
CA ILE A 86 -6.27 -2.38 -10.37
C ILE A 86 -5.47 -3.48 -11.08
N ALA A 87 -4.21 -3.68 -10.71
CA ALA A 87 -3.33 -4.69 -11.31
C ALA A 87 -3.91 -6.11 -11.16
N MET A 88 -4.42 -6.46 -9.98
CA MET A 88 -5.06 -7.77 -9.74
C MET A 88 -6.31 -7.98 -10.60
N ALA A 89 -7.08 -6.92 -10.87
CA ALA A 89 -8.31 -7.01 -11.64
C ALA A 89 -8.10 -6.87 -13.15
N CYS A 90 -6.99 -6.26 -13.57
CA CYS A 90 -6.62 -6.00 -14.96
C CYS A 90 -5.19 -6.54 -15.20
N PRO A 91 -4.98 -7.86 -15.26
CA PRO A 91 -3.64 -8.46 -15.28
C PRO A 91 -2.81 -8.09 -16.52
N ASP A 92 -3.46 -7.72 -17.63
CA ASP A 92 -2.79 -7.28 -18.86
C ASP A 92 -2.52 -5.76 -18.89
N ALA A 93 -2.93 -5.02 -17.86
CA ALA A 93 -2.74 -3.58 -17.78
C ALA A 93 -1.35 -3.21 -17.23
N GLU A 94 -0.74 -2.19 -17.81
CA GLU A 94 0.40 -1.51 -17.22
C GLU A 94 -0.12 -0.52 -16.14
N VAL A 95 0.15 -0.81 -14.87
CA VAL A 95 -0.34 -0.02 -13.73
C VAL A 95 0.82 0.72 -13.05
N HIS A 96 0.71 2.04 -12.94
CA HIS A 96 1.70 2.88 -12.27
C HIS A 96 1.16 3.42 -10.93
N GLY A 97 1.83 3.11 -9.83
CA GLY A 97 1.66 3.84 -8.56
C GLY A 97 2.61 5.03 -8.52
N LEU A 98 2.06 6.23 -8.28
CA LEU A 98 2.80 7.49 -8.26
C LEU A 98 2.60 8.17 -6.92
N ASP A 99 3.68 8.58 -6.26
CA ASP A 99 3.61 9.33 -5.02
C ASP A 99 4.82 10.28 -4.92
N ILE A 100 4.63 11.42 -4.26
CA ILE A 100 5.71 12.37 -3.97
C ILE A 100 6.54 11.91 -2.77
N ASN A 101 5.95 11.11 -1.89
CA ASN A 101 6.59 10.59 -0.70
C ASN A 101 7.42 9.33 -1.06
N PRO A 102 8.77 9.37 -0.98
CA PRO A 102 9.59 8.20 -1.28
C PRO A 102 9.31 7.01 -0.34
N ALA A 103 8.98 7.27 0.93
CA ALA A 103 8.63 6.21 1.87
C ALA A 103 7.32 5.49 1.48
N ALA A 104 6.38 6.20 0.86
CA ALA A 104 5.18 5.60 0.29
C ALA A 104 5.53 4.66 -0.86
N LEU A 105 6.40 5.09 -1.79
CA LEU A 105 6.84 4.27 -2.92
C LEU A 105 7.58 3.00 -2.46
N ASP A 106 8.40 3.07 -1.41
CA ASP A 106 9.09 1.90 -0.86
C ASP A 106 8.08 0.88 -0.29
N LEU A 107 7.10 1.34 0.48
CA LEU A 107 6.02 0.48 0.98
C LEU A 107 5.14 -0.06 -0.15
N ALA A 108 4.84 0.74 -1.17
CA ALA A 108 4.08 0.30 -2.33
C ALA A 108 4.78 -0.82 -3.09
N ARG A 109 6.11 -0.75 -3.27
CA ARG A 109 6.90 -1.83 -3.89
C ARG A 109 6.87 -3.10 -3.05
N VAL A 110 7.03 -2.99 -1.73
CA VAL A 110 6.92 -4.13 -0.81
C VAL A 110 5.53 -4.77 -0.91
N ASN A 111 4.47 -3.97 -0.87
CA ASN A 111 3.10 -4.47 -0.93
C ASN A 111 2.75 -5.08 -2.29
N ALA A 112 3.28 -4.53 -3.38
CA ALA A 112 3.12 -5.12 -4.71
C ALA A 112 3.80 -6.49 -4.76
N ALA A 113 5.04 -6.60 -4.28
CA ALA A 113 5.74 -7.89 -4.20
C ALA A 113 5.02 -8.91 -3.31
N LEU A 114 4.34 -8.47 -2.24
CA LEU A 114 3.50 -9.34 -1.39
C LEU A 114 2.18 -9.75 -2.04
N ALA A 115 1.70 -9.01 -3.04
CA ALA A 115 0.45 -9.28 -3.75
C ALA A 115 0.60 -10.28 -4.91
N GLY A 116 1.84 -10.57 -5.31
CA GLY A 116 2.16 -11.41 -6.47
C GLY A 116 2.14 -10.63 -7.78
#